data_AF-A0A953AMF0-F1
#
_entry.id   AF-A0A953AMF0-F1
#
_cell.length_a   1.000
_cell.length_b   1.000
_cell.length_c   1.000
_cell.angle_alpha   90.00
_cell.angle_beta   90.00
_cell.angle_gamma   90.00
#
_symmetry.space_group_name_H-M   'P 1'
#
loop_
_entity.id
_entity.type
_entity.pdbx_description
1 polymer ?
#
loop_
_entity_poly.entity_id
_entity_poly.type
_entity_poly.pdbx_seq_one_letter_code
_entity_poly.pdbx_strand_id
1 'polypeptide(L)' 'FDGTPRQVNHRQVALVREEWRVLDRWWTEEPVVRRYFEVVLETGESTVVFHDGAGGGWFTQRGA' A
#
# COMPACT_ATOMS: atom_id res chain seq x y z
N PHE A 1 4.17 2.28 15.52
CA PHE A 1 3.25 2.14 14.37
C PHE A 1 3.81 1.00 13.53
N ASP A 2 2.99 0.02 13.17
CA ASP A 2 3.37 -1.21 12.45
C ASP A 2 3.47 -1.03 10.91
N GLY A 3 3.28 0.20 10.44
CA GLY A 3 3.31 0.55 9.02
C GLY A 3 2.02 0.22 8.27
N THR A 4 0.96 -0.18 8.97
CA THR A 4 -0.35 -0.47 8.39
C THR A 4 -1.11 0.84 8.13
N PRO A 5 -1.72 1.03 6.93
CA PRO A 5 -2.46 2.25 6.62
C PRO A 5 -3.72 2.34 7.49
N ARG A 6 -3.96 3.52 8.08
CA ARG A 6 -5.17 3.80 8.87
C ARG A 6 -6.14 4.73 8.16
N GLN A 7 -5.64 5.52 7.21
CA GLN A 7 -6.43 6.47 6.45
C GLN A 7 -5.91 6.50 5.01
N VAL A 8 -6.82 6.61 4.03
CA VAL A 8 -6.53 6.76 2.61
C VAL A 8 -7.38 7.89 2.06
N ASN A 9 -6.77 8.91 1.45
CA ASN A 9 -7.47 10.07 0.88
C ASN A 9 -8.52 10.67 1.85
N HIS A 10 -8.12 10.90 3.09
CA HIS A 10 -8.96 11.41 4.20
C HIS A 10 -10.08 10.48 4.69
N ARG A 11 -10.23 9.27 4.15
CA ARG A 11 -11.19 8.28 4.63
C ARG A 11 -10.54 7.23 5.52
N GLN A 12 -11.22 6.82 6.58
CA GLN A 12 -10.68 5.81 7.50
C GLN A 12 -10.67 4.43 6.86
N VAL A 13 -9.65 3.65 7.21
CA VAL A 13 -9.59 2.22 6.90
C VAL A 13 -10.42 1.46 7.93
N ALA A 14 -11.45 0.75 7.48
CA ALA A 14 -12.26 -0.12 8.31
C ALA A 14 -11.55 -1.45 8.61
N LEU A 15 -10.91 -2.03 7.60
CA LEU A 15 -10.08 -3.23 7.74
C LEU A 15 -9.06 -3.36 6.60
N VAL A 16 -8.00 -4.13 6.87
CA VAL A 16 -7.04 -4.60 5.87
C VAL A 16 -7.48 -5.99 5.42
N ARG A 17 -7.72 -6.16 4.12
CA ARG A 17 -8.08 -7.46 3.53
C ARG A 17 -6.87 -8.32 3.26
N GLU A 18 -5.84 -7.73 2.67
CA GLU A 18 -4.65 -8.44 2.26
C GLU A 18 -3.41 -7.53 2.39
N GLU A 19 -2.28 -8.14 2.72
CA GLU A 19 -0.96 -7.51 2.69
C GLU A 19 -0.03 -8.37 1.84
N TRP A 20 0.71 -7.73 0.94
CA TRP A 20 1.77 -8.41 0.20
C TRP A 20 3.01 -7.52 0.05
N ARG A 21 4.15 -8.18 -0.17
CA ARG A 21 5.43 -7.51 -0.34
C ARG A 21 6.01 -7.86 -1.69
N VAL A 22 6.47 -6.85 -2.41
CA VAL A 22 7.23 -7.01 -3.64
C VAL A 22 8.68 -6.67 -3.31
N LEU A 23 9.54 -7.66 -3.51
CA LEU A 23 10.99 -7.54 -3.41
C LEU A 23 11.55 -7.85 -4.80
N ASP A 24 11.91 -6.82 -5.56
CA ASP A 24 12.49 -6.99 -6.89
C ASP A 24 13.95 -6.51 -6.90
N ARG A 25 14.82 -7.33 -7.50
CA ARG A 25 16.25 -7.06 -7.74
C ARG A 25 16.65 -7.31 -9.19
N TRP A 26 15.69 -7.51 -10.09
CA TRP A 26 15.96 -8.10 -11.40
C TRP A 26 16.24 -7.08 -12.51
N TRP A 27 15.88 -5.81 -12.37
CA TRP A 27 16.13 -4.80 -13.42
C TRP A 27 16.76 -3.49 -12.92
N THR A 28 17.07 -3.38 -11.63
CA THR A 28 17.74 -2.20 -11.03
C THR A 28 18.71 -2.66 -9.94
N GLU A 29 19.85 -1.97 -9.82
CA GLU A 29 20.83 -2.18 -8.74
C GLU A 29 20.25 -1.81 -7.36
N GLU A 30 19.28 -0.90 -7.31
CA GLU A 30 18.56 -0.52 -6.09
C GLU A 30 17.38 -1.48 -5.87
N PRO A 31 17.33 -2.22 -4.75
CA PRO A 31 16.26 -3.16 -4.48
C PRO A 31 14.93 -2.43 -4.32
N VAL A 32 13.94 -2.79 -5.14
CA VAL A 32 12.57 -2.32 -4.96
C VAL A 32 11.97 -3.10 -3.80
N VAL A 33 11.64 -2.39 -2.72
CA VAL A 33 10.97 -2.95 -1.55
C VAL A 33 9.64 -2.23 -1.37
N ARG A 34 8.54 -2.85 -1.82
CA ARG A 34 7.20 -2.27 -1.69
C ARG A 34 6.31 -3.15 -0.83
N ARG A 35 5.56 -2.51 0.07
CA ARG A 35 4.53 -3.16 0.87
C ARG A 35 3.18 -2.66 0.40
N TYR A 36 2.35 -3.57 -0.08
CA TYR A 36 1.02 -3.30 -0.59
C TYR A 36 -0.03 -3.75 0.41
N PHE A 37 -1.17 -3.07 0.38
CA PHE A 37 -2.33 -3.37 1.19
C PHE A 37 -3.59 -3.23 0.34
N GLU A 38 -4.43 -4.25 0.33
CA GLU A 38 -5.84 -4.09 -0.02
C GLU A 38 -6.58 -3.71 1.25
N VAL A 39 -7.28 -2.58 1.22
CA VAL A 39 -8.05 -2.07 2.36
C VAL A 39 -9.48 -1.81 1.98
N VAL A 40 -10.38 -1.96 2.95
CA VAL A 40 -11.77 -1.51 2.85
C VAL A 40 -11.88 -0.21 3.65
N LEU A 41 -12.38 0.85 3.00
CA LEU A 41 -12.64 2.13 3.63
C LEU A 41 -13.93 2.06 4.47
N GLU A 42 -14.13 3.03 5.36
CA GLU A 42 -15.36 3.15 6.16
C GLU A 42 -16.64 3.24 5.31
N THR A 43 -16.52 3.63 4.04
CA THR A 43 -17.62 3.66 3.06
C THR A 43 -17.96 2.28 2.47
N GLY A 44 -17.14 1.25 2.74
CA GLY A 44 -17.23 -0.08 2.13
C GLY A 44 -16.47 -0.24 0.81
N GLU A 45 -15.90 0.85 0.27
CA GLU A 45 -15.09 0.82 -0.95
C GLU A 45 -13.75 0.12 -0.71
N SER A 46 -13.31 -0.72 -1.65
CA SER A 46 -12.00 -1.37 -1.61
C SER A 46 -10.98 -0.58 -2.44
N THR A 47 -9.76 -0.43 -1.94
CA THR A 47 -8.66 0.22 -2.65
C THR A 47 -7.32 -0.41 -2.30
N VAL A 48 -6.37 -0.31 -3.23
CA VAL A 48 -5.01 -0.81 -3.04
C VAL A 48 -4.08 0.38 -2.80
N VAL A 49 -3.32 0.32 -1.71
CA VAL A 49 -2.25 1.29 -1.41
C VAL A 49 -0.92 0.58 -1.27
N PHE A 50 0.17 1.29 -1.52
CA PHE A 50 1.50 0.78 -1.23
C PHE A 50 2.42 1.84 -0.65
N HIS A 51 3.37 1.37 0.16
CA HIS A 51 4.47 2.14 0.69
C HIS A 51 5.77 1.73 0.01
N ASP A 52 6.55 2.70 -0.45
CA ASP A 52 7.82 2.48 -1.14
C ASP A 52 9.00 2.61 -0.15
N GLY A 53 9.70 1.50 0.07
CA GLY A 53 10.54 1.26 1.25
C GLY A 53 11.94 1.88 1.26
N ALA A 54 12.40 2.51 0.18
CA ALA A 54 13.76 3.07 0.10
C ALA A 54 13.84 4.60 0.30
N GLY A 55 12.72 5.30 0.26
CA GLY A 55 12.65 6.76 0.40
C GLY A 55 11.34 7.39 -0.07
N GLY A 56 10.33 6.57 -0.36
CA GLY A 56 9.08 7.02 -0.96
C GLY A 56 7.93 7.10 0.03
N GLY A 57 6.84 7.70 -0.44
CA GLY A 57 5.62 7.89 0.32
C GLY A 57 4.59 6.79 0.12
N TRP A 58 3.37 7.12 0.53
CA TRP A 58 2.19 6.32 0.27
C TRP A 58 1.59 6.66 -1.09
N PHE A 59 1.15 5.63 -1.80
CA PHE A 59 0.49 5.76 -3.10
C PHE A 59 -0.76 4.91 -3.15
N THR A 60 -1.80 5.42 -3.81
CA THR A 60 -3.02 4.66 -4.17
C THR A 60 -2.92 4.15 -5.59
N GLN A 61 -3.17 2.86 -5.79
CA GLN A 61 -3.34 2.28 -7.12
C GLN A 61 -4.80 2.50 -7.57
N ARG A 62 -4.98 3.22 -8.68
CA ARG A 62 -6.27 3.29 -9.37
C ARG A 62 -6.41 2.04 -10.24
N GLY A 63 -7.54 1.36 -10.13
CA GLY A 63 -7.93 0.36 -11.13
C GLY A 63 -8.01 1.02 -12.50
N ALA A 64 -7.57 0.29 -13.53
CA ALA A 64 -7.69 0.71 -14.93
C ALA A 64 -9.16 0.85 -15.34
#